data_AF-A0A7C9W4W5-F1
#
_entry.id   AF-A0A7C9W4W5-F1
#
_cell.length_a   1.000
_cell.length_b   1.000
_cell.length_c   1.000
_cell.angle_alpha   90.00
_cell.angle_beta   90.00
_cell.angle_gamma   90.00
#
_symmetry.space_group_name_H-M   'P 1'
#
loop_
_entity.id
_entity.type
_entity.pdbx_description
1 polymer ?
#
loop_
_entity_poly.entity_id
_entity_poly.type
_entity_poly.pdbx_seq_one_letter_code
_entity_poly.pdbx_strand_id
1 'polypeptide(L)'
;MRVTWREKNARQWISELSERIGVAGWAALAVTPALAAEVDQHGAAVRDILLLGVEGVGAVGAVVLLAAYGRGLLEDAADAEWSPASWLGVRLMAVCQLAQVHDVKPLTDDVYALPELT
;
A
#
# COMPACT_ATOMS: atom_id res chain seq x y z
N MET A 1 -6.64 -9.90 -18.69
CA MET A 1 -7.55 -9.67 -17.55
C MET A 1 -8.48 -8.51 -17.88
N ARG A 2 -9.80 -8.65 -17.67
CA ARG A 2 -10.70 -7.47 -17.71
C ARG A 2 -10.50 -6.72 -16.40
N VAL A 3 -10.09 -5.44 -16.49
CA VAL A 3 -10.02 -4.58 -15.30
C VAL A 3 -11.43 -4.45 -14.74
N THR A 4 -11.61 -4.85 -13.48
CA THR A 4 -12.91 -4.76 -12.83
C THR A 4 -13.19 -3.31 -12.41
N TRP A 5 -14.47 -2.94 -12.27
CA TRP A 5 -14.84 -1.62 -11.75
C TRP A 5 -14.20 -1.36 -10.37
N ARG A 6 -14.05 -2.38 -9.53
CA ARG A 6 -13.38 -2.28 -8.21
C ARG A 6 -11.91 -1.88 -8.33
N GLU A 7 -11.16 -2.50 -9.23
CA GLU A 7 -9.75 -2.15 -9.47
C GLU A 7 -9.60 -0.71 -9.98
N LYS A 8 -10.49 -0.28 -10.88
CA LYS A 8 -10.47 1.11 -11.38
C LYS A 8 -10.71 2.11 -10.25
N ASN A 9 -11.69 1.87 -9.39
CA ASN A 9 -11.98 2.74 -8.24
C ASN A 9 -10.86 2.74 -7.21
N ALA A 10 -10.23 1.57 -6.99
CA ALA A 10 -9.08 1.47 -6.10
C ALA A 10 -7.88 2.27 -6.62
N ARG A 11 -7.55 2.17 -7.92
CA ARG A 11 -6.48 2.98 -8.54
C ARG A 11 -6.75 4.48 -8.43
N GLN A 12 -7.99 4.90 -8.72
CA GLN A 12 -8.39 6.30 -8.62
C GLN A 12 -8.16 6.82 -7.19
N TRP A 13 -8.60 6.06 -6.19
CA TRP A 13 -8.42 6.43 -4.79
C TRP A 13 -6.94 6.47 -4.35
N ILE A 14 -6.12 5.53 -4.82
CA ILE A 14 -4.66 5.54 -4.55
C ILE A 14 -4.00 6.76 -5.19
N SER A 15 -4.43 7.15 -6.40
CA SER A 15 -3.94 8.38 -7.06
C SER A 15 -4.28 9.61 -6.24
N GLU A 16 -5.53 9.76 -5.81
CA GLU A 16 -5.98 10.87 -4.97
C GLU A 16 -5.23 10.90 -3.62
N LEU A 17 -4.94 9.74 -3.03
CA LEU A 17 -4.13 9.67 -1.81
C LEU A 17 -2.69 10.14 -2.06
N SER A 18 -2.08 9.71 -3.18
CA SER A 18 -0.73 10.13 -3.56
C SER A 18 -0.64 11.63 -3.83
N GLU A 19 -1.69 12.22 -4.42
CA GLU A 19 -1.84 13.66 -4.60
C GLU A 19 -1.95 14.41 -3.27
N ARG A 20 -2.69 13.87 -2.29
CA ARG A 20 -2.79 14.44 -0.94
C ARG A 20 -1.47 14.42 -0.17
N ILE A 21 -0.65 13.38 -0.34
CA ILE A 21 0.73 13.33 0.18
C ILE A 21 1.56 14.47 -0.44
N GLY A 22 1.34 14.73 -1.73
CA GLY A 22 1.85 15.89 -2.44
C GLY A 22 3.36 15.86 -2.69
N VAL A 23 3.81 16.79 -3.52
CA VAL A 23 5.23 16.87 -3.95
C VAL A 23 6.17 17.01 -2.76
N ALA A 24 5.80 17.77 -1.73
CA ALA A 24 6.64 17.96 -0.55
C ALA A 24 6.86 16.66 0.23
N GLY A 25 5.82 15.83 0.41
CA GLY A 25 5.94 14.54 1.08
C GLY A 25 6.83 13.58 0.30
N TRP A 26 6.61 13.47 -1.01
CA TRP A 26 7.43 12.62 -1.87
C TRP A 26 8.88 13.10 -2.00
N ALA A 27 9.11 14.41 -2.05
CA ALA A 27 10.45 14.98 -2.05
C ALA A 27 11.17 14.70 -0.73
N ALA A 28 10.49 14.85 0.42
CA ALA A 28 11.05 14.51 1.72
C ALA A 28 11.45 13.03 1.80
N LEU A 29 10.60 12.14 1.29
CA LEU A 29 10.89 10.71 1.19
C LEU A 29 12.13 10.43 0.33
N ALA A 30 12.26 11.10 -0.82
CA ALA A 30 13.36 10.90 -1.75
C ALA A 30 14.72 11.37 -1.20
N VAL A 31 14.73 12.41 -0.37
CA VAL A 31 15.98 13.02 0.15
C VAL A 31 16.32 12.62 1.59
N THR A 32 15.43 11.90 2.28
CA THR A 32 15.60 11.53 3.69
C THR A 32 15.67 10.00 3.84
N PRO A 33 16.88 9.40 3.88
CA PRO A 33 17.04 7.95 3.96
C PRO A 33 16.34 7.30 5.16
N ALA A 34 16.31 7.98 6.31
CA ALA A 34 15.60 7.49 7.49
C ALA A 34 14.09 7.35 7.22
N LEU A 35 13.47 8.34 6.58
CA LEU A 35 12.05 8.28 6.21
C LEU A 35 11.79 7.17 5.19
N ALA A 36 12.70 6.96 4.24
CA ALA A 36 12.61 5.85 3.29
C ALA A 36 12.64 4.49 3.98
N ALA A 37 13.50 4.31 4.99
CA ALA A 37 13.55 3.10 5.80
C ALA A 37 12.25 2.87 6.59
N GLU A 38 11.68 3.92 7.18
CA GLU A 38 10.40 3.83 7.89
C GLU A 38 9.24 3.46 6.94
N VAL A 39 9.19 4.05 5.74
CA VAL A 39 8.19 3.70 4.73
C VAL A 39 8.33 2.24 4.28
N ASP A 40 9.55 1.76 4.07
CA ASP A 40 9.81 0.35 3.73
C ASP A 40 9.34 -0.61 4.83
N GLN A 41 9.68 -0.32 6.10
CA GLN A 41 9.23 -1.12 7.25
C GLN A 41 7.70 -1.13 7.38
N HIS A 42 7.06 0.02 7.23
CA HIS A 42 5.60 0.11 7.20
C HIS A 42 5.03 -0.69 6.02
N GLY A 43 5.68 -0.67 4.86
CA GLY A 43 5.32 -1.46 3.69
C GLY A 43 5.37 -2.96 3.98
N ALA A 44 6.46 -3.44 4.57
CA ALA A 44 6.58 -4.83 5.01
C ALA A 44 5.44 -5.22 5.95
N ALA A 45 5.19 -4.42 6.99
CA ALA A 45 4.11 -4.67 7.94
C ALA A 45 2.72 -4.67 7.30
N VAL A 46 2.46 -3.80 6.30
CA VAL A 46 1.19 -3.80 5.55
C VAL A 46 1.02 -5.06 4.72
N ARG A 47 2.07 -5.51 4.02
CA ARG A 47 2.02 -6.76 3.26
C ARG A 47 1.73 -7.94 4.18
N ASP A 48 2.41 -8.04 5.31
CA ASP A 48 2.23 -9.14 6.26
C ASP A 48 0.79 -9.18 6.79
N ILE A 49 0.23 -8.03 7.17
CA ILE A 49 -1.18 -7.92 7.59
C ILE A 49 -2.12 -8.40 6.47
N LEU A 50 -1.89 -7.98 5.23
CA LEU A 50 -2.78 -8.34 4.13
C LEU A 50 -2.64 -9.82 3.72
N LEU A 51 -1.43 -10.36 3.71
CA LEU A 51 -1.16 -11.75 3.34
C LEU A 51 -1.64 -12.73 4.41
N LEU A 52 -1.50 -12.38 5.69
CA LEU A 52 -1.83 -13.28 6.80
C LEU A 52 -3.23 -13.05 7.38
N GLY A 53 -3.77 -11.84 7.23
CA GLY A 53 -5.03 -11.42 7.86
C GLY A 53 -6.25 -11.45 6.94
N VAL A 54 -6.09 -11.69 5.64
CA VAL A 54 -7.19 -11.70 4.67
C VAL A 54 -7.33 -13.08 4.03
N GLU A 55 -8.40 -13.79 4.36
CA GLU A 55 -8.74 -15.05 3.69
C GLU A 55 -9.00 -14.82 2.19
N GLY A 56 -8.42 -15.67 1.34
CA GLY A 56 -8.62 -15.57 -0.11
C GLY A 56 -7.89 -14.41 -0.78
N VAL A 57 -6.82 -13.87 -0.17
CA VAL A 57 -6.04 -12.74 -0.69
C VAL A 57 -5.62 -12.88 -2.16
N GLY A 58 -5.34 -14.11 -2.63
CA GLY A 58 -4.94 -14.40 -4.01
C GLY A 58 -6.05 -14.22 -5.07
N ALA A 59 -7.31 -14.08 -4.65
CA ALA A 59 -8.45 -13.87 -5.56
C ALA A 59 -8.77 -12.38 -5.78
N VAL A 60 -8.15 -11.48 -5.02
CA VAL A 60 -8.39 -10.03 -5.09
C VAL A 60 -7.12 -9.33 -5.56
N GLY A 61 -7.24 -8.41 -6.53
CA GLY A 61 -6.09 -7.62 -6.99
C GLY A 61 -5.48 -6.79 -5.85
N ALA A 62 -4.15 -6.75 -5.76
CA ALA A 62 -3.43 -6.09 -4.67
C ALA A 62 -3.88 -4.64 -4.45
N VAL A 63 -4.10 -3.90 -5.54
CA VAL A 63 -4.56 -2.51 -5.48
C VAL A 63 -5.88 -2.35 -4.74
N VAL A 64 -6.80 -3.33 -4.82
CA VAL A 64 -8.10 -3.28 -4.13
C VAL A 64 -7.90 -3.47 -2.63
N LEU A 65 -7.06 -4.42 -2.23
CA LEU A 65 -6.74 -4.68 -0.82
C LEU A 65 -6.03 -3.48 -0.18
N LEU A 66 -5.04 -2.92 -0.88
CA LEU A 66 -4.28 -1.75 -0.43
C LEU A 66 -5.16 -0.50 -0.31
N ALA A 67 -6.05 -0.27 -1.28
CA ALA A 67 -7.02 0.83 -1.20
C ALA A 67 -8.01 0.64 -0.04
N ALA A 68 -8.50 -0.58 0.19
CA ALA A 68 -9.40 -0.87 1.31
C ALA A 68 -8.69 -0.65 2.67
N TYR A 69 -7.46 -1.13 2.80
CA TYR A 69 -6.63 -0.93 3.99
C TYR A 69 -6.38 0.55 4.28
N GLY A 70 -5.97 1.32 3.27
CA GLY A 70 -5.73 2.75 3.42
C GLY A 70 -7.01 3.54 3.76
N ARG A 71 -8.18 3.13 3.25
CA ARG A 71 -9.46 3.73 3.65
C ARG A 71 -9.78 3.47 5.10
N GLY A 72 -9.64 2.23 5.56
CA GLY A 72 -9.84 1.87 6.97
C GLY A 72 -8.95 2.70 7.90
N LEU A 73 -7.67 2.88 7.55
CA LEU A 73 -6.76 3.75 8.32
C LEU A 73 -7.25 5.20 8.43
N LEU A 74 -7.81 5.76 7.35
CA LEU A 74 -8.33 7.13 7.35
C LEU A 74 -9.68 7.25 8.06
N GLU A 75 -10.53 6.21 7.97
CA GLU A 75 -11.80 6.13 8.70
C GLU A 75 -11.57 6.04 10.21
N ASP A 76 -10.60 5.24 10.66
CA ASP A 76 -10.22 5.15 12.08
C ASP A 76 -9.59 6.45 12.60
N ALA A 77 -9.03 7.27 11.70
CA ALA A 77 -8.41 8.54 11.99
C ALA A 77 -9.35 9.74 11.73
N ALA A 78 -10.67 9.53 11.68
CA ALA A 78 -11.70 10.45 11.15
C ALA A 78 -11.51 11.95 11.41
N ASP A 79 -10.95 12.35 12.55
CA ASP A 79 -10.73 13.75 12.95
C ASP A 79 -9.27 14.14 13.18
N ALA A 80 -8.32 13.23 12.97
CA ALA A 80 -6.90 13.48 13.20
C ALA A 80 -6.24 14.07 11.95
N GLU A 81 -5.71 15.29 12.08
CA GLU A 81 -4.80 15.82 11.07
C GLU A 81 -3.54 14.94 11.01
N TRP A 82 -3.19 14.50 9.82
CA TRP A 82 -1.97 13.73 9.57
C TRP A 82 -1.07 14.46 8.59
N SER A 83 0.22 14.23 8.73
CA SER A 83 1.25 14.75 7.84
C SER A 83 2.06 13.59 7.27
N PRO A 84 2.76 13.77 6.14
CA PRO A 84 3.63 12.71 5.60
C PRO A 84 4.68 12.20 6.58
N ALA A 85 5.06 12.97 7.60
CA ALA A 85 6.01 12.56 8.63
C ALA A 85 5.37 11.89 9.86
N SER A 86 4.04 11.88 9.97
CA SER A 86 3.36 11.17 11.06
C SER A 86 3.31 9.67 10.77
N TRP A 87 3.11 8.86 11.81
CA TRP A 87 2.95 7.40 11.66
C TRP A 87 1.91 7.03 10.60
N LEU A 88 0.77 7.72 10.58
CA LEU A 88 -0.29 7.50 9.60
C LEU A 88 0.17 7.92 8.19
N GLY A 89 0.83 9.06 8.03
CA GLY A 89 1.33 9.50 6.73
C GLY A 89 2.41 8.57 6.15
N VAL A 90 3.34 8.10 6.99
CA VAL A 90 4.33 7.09 6.61
C VAL A 90 3.64 5.80 6.15
N ARG A 91 2.59 5.36 6.86
CA ARG A 91 1.85 4.16 6.49
C ARG A 91 1.06 4.33 5.19
N LEU A 92 0.48 5.50 4.94
CA LEU A 92 -0.23 5.80 3.70
C LEU A 92 0.74 5.94 2.50
N MET A 93 1.94 6.50 2.69
CA MET A 93 2.99 6.49 1.67
C MET A 93 3.42 5.07 1.30
N ALA A 94 3.57 4.19 2.30
CA ALA A 94 3.87 2.79 2.06
C ALA A 94 2.78 2.07 1.25
N VAL A 95 1.50 2.34 1.55
CA VAL A 95 0.35 1.83 0.77
C VAL A 95 0.43 2.28 -0.69
N CYS A 96 0.72 3.56 -0.95
CA CYS A 96 0.88 4.07 -2.31
C CYS A 96 2.05 3.41 -3.05
N GLN A 97 3.21 3.22 -2.40
CA GLN A 97 4.36 2.55 -3.02
C GLN A 97 4.06 1.08 -3.34
N LEU A 98 3.46 0.34 -2.42
CA LEU A 98 3.04 -1.04 -2.66
C LEU A 98 2.04 -1.14 -3.81
N ALA A 99 1.10 -0.21 -3.90
CA ALA A 99 0.12 -0.20 -4.99
C ALA A 99 0.77 0.08 -6.34
N GLN A 100 1.81 0.91 -6.41
CA GLN A 100 2.60 1.13 -7.62
C GLN A 100 3.41 -0.12 -8.02
N VAL A 101 4.00 -0.81 -7.05
CA VAL A 101 4.79 -2.04 -7.30
C VAL A 101 3.91 -3.22 -7.74
N HIS A 102 2.73 -3.37 -7.14
CA HIS A 102 1.83 -4.50 -7.35
C HIS A 102 0.64 -4.22 -8.27
N ASP A 103 0.58 -3.07 -8.96
CA ASP A 103 -0.53 -2.55 -9.76
C ASP A 103 -1.54 -3.60 -10.31
N VAL A 104 -1.07 -4.55 -11.14
CA VAL A 104 -1.90 -5.64 -11.70
C VAL A 104 -1.56 -7.03 -11.14
N LYS A 105 -0.53 -7.14 -10.32
CA LYS A 105 -0.10 -8.42 -9.74
C LYS A 105 -0.88 -8.67 -8.45
N PRO A 106 -1.27 -9.93 -8.15
CA PRO A 106 -1.74 -10.26 -6.81
C PRO A 106 -0.67 -9.93 -5.77
N LEU A 107 -1.08 -9.66 -4.54
CA LEU A 107 -0.17 -9.72 -3.41
C LEU A 107 0.14 -11.20 -3.20
N THR A 108 1.38 -11.60 -3.52
CA THR A 108 1.87 -12.96 -3.35
C THR A 108 2.96 -12.98 -2.32
N ASP A 109 3.00 -14.07 -1.56
CA ASP A 109 4.18 -14.46 -0.81
C ASP A 109 4.98 -15.38 -1.75
N ASP A 110 6.03 -14.85 -2.39
CA ASP A 110 6.80 -15.59 -3.41
C ASP A 110 7.57 -16.78 -2.82
N VAL A 111 7.36 -17.09 -1.53
CA VAL A 111 7.86 -18.28 -0.82
C VAL A 111 7.45 -19.59 -1.50
N TYR A 112 6.31 -19.63 -2.23
CA TYR A 112 5.91 -20.80 -3.01
C TYR A 112 6.53 -20.88 -4.42
N ALA A 113 7.36 -19.91 -4.82
CA ALA A 113 8.08 -19.88 -6.10
C ALA A 113 9.54 -20.36 -5.98
N LEU A 114 9.92 -20.99 -4.87
CA LEU A 114 11.18 -21.72 -4.80
C LEU A 114 11.04 -23.01 -5.61
N PRO A 115 11.91 -23.29 -6.61
CA PRO A 115 11.90 -24.58 -7.27
C PRO A 115 12.15 -25.67 -6.23
N GLU A 116 11.33 -26.71 -6.24
CA GLU A 116 11.64 -27.91 -5.45
C GLU A 116 13.03 -28.39 -5.88
N LEU A 117 13.99 -28.32 -4.95
CA LEU A 117 15.32 -28.86 -5.15
C LEU A 117 15.17 -30.38 -5.26
N THR A 118 15.22 -30.86 -6.50
CA THR A 118 15.35 -32.28 -6.86
C THR A 118 16.80 -32.62 -7.10
#